data_AF-A0A6J0ZZF0-F1
#
_entry.id   AF-A0A6J0ZZF0-F1
#
_cell.length_a   1.000
_cell.length_b   1.000
_cell.length_c   1.000
_cell.angle_alpha   90.00
_cell.angle_beta   90.00
_cell.angle_gamma   90.00
#
_symmetry.space_group_name_H-M   'P 1'
#
loop_
_entity.id
_entity.type
_entity.pdbx_description
1 polymer ?
#
loop_
_entity_poly.entity_id
_entity_poly.type
_entity_poly.pdbx_seq_one_letter_code
_entity_poly.pdbx_strand_id
1 'polypeptide(L)'
;MMGAFYPLNLFLFTLSLVAITAHAHNITAILDGFPDYSVYNSFLSQTKLADEINSRETITCLVLSNGAMSALTAKHPLTVIKNILSLHVLLDYYDPQKLHQISKGTTLTTTLYQTTGNAPGNLGFVNITDLQGGKVAFGSAIPGSKLDSSYTKSVKQIPYNISIIEISAPIIAPGILTAPAPSHCSEVLRNIMLKTVLCEIFGHEFSGIYQVFVVS
;
A
#
# COMPACT_ATOMS: atom_id res chain seq x y z
N MET A 1 37.17 -6.80 61.90
CA MET A 1 37.46 -7.94 60.99
C MET A 1 36.15 -8.62 60.64
N MET A 2 35.99 -8.95 59.35
CA MET A 2 34.91 -9.69 58.68
C MET A 2 33.46 -9.21 58.79
N GLY A 3 33.02 -8.49 57.75
CA GLY A 3 31.65 -8.59 57.26
C GLY A 3 31.49 -9.87 56.41
N ALA A 4 30.33 -10.52 56.52
CA ALA A 4 29.94 -11.64 55.67
C ALA A 4 28.67 -11.25 54.90
N PHE A 5 28.79 -11.41 53.58
CA PHE A 5 27.86 -11.07 52.53
C PHE A 5 26.70 -12.06 52.46
N TYR A 6 25.49 -11.56 52.18
CA TYR A 6 24.45 -12.35 51.52
C TYR A 6 24.11 -11.65 50.20
N PRO A 7 24.31 -12.31 49.05
CA PRO A 7 24.14 -11.67 47.75
C PRO A 7 22.65 -11.42 47.51
N LEU A 8 22.33 -10.16 47.18
CA LEU A 8 21.07 -9.78 46.57
C LEU A 8 20.79 -10.74 45.41
N ASN A 9 19.67 -11.46 45.52
CA ASN A 9 19.19 -12.36 44.49
C ASN A 9 18.90 -11.52 43.23
N LEU A 10 19.83 -11.63 42.28
CA LEU A 10 19.91 -10.92 41.02
C LEU A 10 18.80 -11.43 40.09
N PHE A 11 17.59 -10.92 40.26
CA PHE A 11 16.51 -11.07 39.28
C PHE A 11 16.82 -10.14 38.10
N LEU A 12 17.82 -10.51 37.28
CA LEU A 12 18.06 -9.92 35.98
C LEU A 12 16.92 -10.34 35.05
N PHE A 13 15.85 -9.56 35.07
CA PHE A 13 14.84 -9.59 34.03
C PHE A 13 15.50 -9.11 32.74
N THR A 14 15.92 -10.04 31.90
CA THR A 14 16.46 -9.76 30.57
C THR A 14 15.34 -9.22 29.69
N LEU A 15 15.13 -7.90 29.74
CA LEU A 15 14.33 -7.18 28.76
C LEU A 15 15.10 -7.24 27.44
N SER A 16 14.86 -8.30 26.66
CA SER A 16 15.32 -8.38 25.28
C SER A 16 14.62 -7.28 24.50
N LEU A 17 15.30 -6.15 24.35
CA LEU A 17 14.88 -5.07 23.47
C LEU A 17 15.04 -5.59 22.04
N VAL A 18 13.98 -6.15 21.47
CA VAL A 18 13.92 -6.40 20.03
C VAL A 18 13.99 -5.03 19.39
N ALA A 19 15.19 -4.64 18.96
CA ALA A 19 15.35 -3.51 18.07
C ALA A 19 14.63 -3.86 16.77
N ILE A 20 13.40 -3.37 16.61
CA ILE A 20 12.71 -3.42 15.33
C ILE A 20 13.50 -2.46 14.44
N THR A 21 14.42 -3.00 13.64
CA THR A 21 15.03 -2.24 12.57
C THR A 21 13.92 -1.96 11.56
N ALA A 22 13.34 -0.76 11.63
CA ALA A 22 12.50 -0.23 10.58
C ALA A 22 13.38 -0.08 9.33
N HIS A 23 13.41 -1.11 8.49
CA HIS A 23 14.03 -1.00 7.19
C HIS A 23 13.14 -0.09 6.35
N ALA A 24 13.55 1.17 6.18
CA ALA A 24 12.95 2.01 5.16
C ALA A 24 13.28 1.38 3.80
N HIS A 25 12.29 0.81 3.11
CA HIS A 25 12.44 0.38 1.72
C HIS A 25 12.26 1.57 0.78
N ASN A 26 12.96 1.51 -0.35
CA ASN A 26 12.70 2.40 -1.47
C ASN A 26 12.37 1.57 -2.70
N ILE A 27 11.09 1.55 -3.08
CA ILE A 27 10.58 0.73 -4.19
C ILE A 27 11.28 1.04 -5.51
N THR A 28 11.54 2.32 -5.79
CA THR A 28 12.12 2.70 -7.09
C THR A 28 13.59 2.31 -7.17
N ALA A 29 14.34 2.52 -6.08
CA ALA A 29 15.73 2.07 -5.98
C ALA A 29 15.86 0.53 -6.03
N ILE A 30 14.89 -0.20 -5.47
CA ILE A 30 14.86 -1.66 -5.58
C ILE A 30 14.60 -2.07 -7.04
N LEU A 31 13.62 -1.46 -7.70
CA LEU A 31 13.24 -1.79 -9.08
C LEU A 31 14.27 -1.36 -10.13
N ASP A 32 15.14 -0.39 -9.83
CA ASP A 32 16.27 -0.02 -10.70
C ASP A 32 17.24 -1.19 -10.96
N GLY A 33 17.31 -2.15 -10.04
CA GLY A 33 18.07 -3.39 -10.24
C GLY A 33 17.43 -4.39 -11.22
N PHE A 34 16.24 -4.11 -11.73
CA PHE A 34 15.45 -5.04 -12.55
C PHE A 34 14.92 -4.36 -13.83
N PRO A 35 15.67 -4.43 -14.95
CA PRO A 35 15.32 -3.76 -16.21
C PRO A 35 13.94 -4.11 -16.78
N ASP A 36 13.46 -5.32 -16.51
CA ASP A 36 12.15 -5.86 -16.94
C ASP A 36 10.94 -5.08 -16.38
N TYR A 37 11.16 -4.22 -15.36
CA TYR A 37 10.13 -3.40 -14.71
C TYR A 37 10.40 -1.91 -14.81
N SER A 38 11.33 -1.47 -15.65
CA SER A 38 11.69 -0.05 -15.82
C SER A 38 10.50 0.84 -16.18
N VAL A 39 9.56 0.35 -17.00
CA VAL A 39 8.32 1.09 -17.34
C VAL A 39 7.44 1.23 -16.10
N TYR A 40 7.23 0.13 -15.36
CA TYR A 40 6.46 0.16 -14.10
C TYR A 40 7.07 1.15 -13.10
N ASN A 41 8.39 1.10 -12.93
CA ASN A 41 9.13 1.99 -12.03
C ASN A 41 9.00 3.47 -12.42
N SER A 42 9.07 3.78 -13.72
CA SER A 42 8.87 5.14 -14.23
C SER A 42 7.48 5.67 -13.88
N PHE A 43 6.42 4.85 -14.03
CA PHE A 43 5.07 5.27 -13.69
C PHE A 43 4.84 5.41 -12.17
N LEU A 44 5.48 4.60 -11.32
CA LEU A 44 5.46 4.82 -9.87
C LEU A 44 6.00 6.21 -9.50
N SER A 45 7.07 6.64 -10.18
CA SER A 45 7.70 7.93 -9.97
C SER A 45 6.83 9.08 -10.50
N GLN A 46 6.33 8.97 -11.74
CA GLN A 46 5.49 10.01 -12.37
C GLN A 46 4.17 10.24 -11.61
N THR A 47 3.60 9.19 -11.03
CA THR A 47 2.34 9.27 -10.27
C THR A 47 2.54 9.67 -8.80
N LYS A 48 3.80 9.79 -8.34
CA LYS A 48 4.20 9.92 -6.93
C LYS A 48 3.73 8.79 -6.03
N LEU A 49 3.29 7.66 -6.60
CA LEU A 49 2.89 6.51 -5.82
C LEU A 49 4.09 5.86 -5.11
N ALA A 50 5.30 6.03 -5.65
CA ALA A 50 6.53 5.62 -4.98
C ALA A 50 6.65 6.18 -3.55
N ASP A 51 6.30 7.45 -3.34
CA ASP A 51 6.38 8.09 -2.02
C ASP A 51 5.38 7.45 -1.05
N GLU A 52 4.16 7.20 -1.52
CA GLU A 52 3.11 6.53 -0.74
C GLU A 52 3.52 5.10 -0.36
N ILE A 53 4.09 4.35 -1.29
CA ILE A 53 4.62 2.98 -1.07
C ILE A 53 5.76 3.00 -0.04
N ASN A 54 6.70 3.93 -0.17
CA ASN A 54 7.86 4.05 0.71
C ASN A 54 7.49 4.51 2.13
N SER A 55 6.31 5.14 2.30
CA SER A 55 5.79 5.54 3.62
C SER A 55 5.12 4.40 4.41
N ARG A 56 4.94 3.22 3.82
CA ARG A 56 4.33 2.05 4.48
C ARG A 56 5.42 1.14 5.04
N GLU A 57 5.12 0.46 6.15
CA GLU A 57 6.08 -0.46 6.78
C GLU A 57 5.98 -1.89 6.23
N THR A 58 4.76 -2.35 5.93
CA THR A 58 4.49 -3.73 5.50
C THR A 58 3.59 -3.73 4.28
N ILE A 59 4.12 -4.15 3.14
CA ILE A 59 3.41 -4.13 1.85
C ILE A 59 3.82 -5.27 0.92
N THR A 60 2.96 -5.55 -0.05
CA THR A 60 3.29 -6.35 -1.24
C THR A 60 3.04 -5.56 -2.50
N CYS A 61 4.05 -5.40 -3.34
CA CYS A 61 3.93 -4.76 -4.65
C CYS A 61 3.76 -5.84 -5.73
N LEU A 62 2.61 -5.82 -6.40
CA LEU A 62 2.33 -6.63 -7.58
C LEU A 62 2.84 -5.91 -8.82
N VAL A 63 3.99 -6.33 -9.36
CA VAL A 63 4.61 -5.67 -10.52
C VAL A 63 4.20 -6.33 -11.82
N LEU A 64 4.18 -5.52 -12.88
CA LEU A 64 3.90 -5.94 -14.24
C LEU A 64 5.17 -5.80 -15.08
N SER A 65 5.40 -6.77 -15.98
CA SER A 65 6.46 -6.67 -16.97
C SER A 65 6.28 -5.43 -17.86
N ASN A 66 7.37 -4.93 -18.44
CA ASN A 66 7.32 -3.77 -19.34
C ASN A 66 6.28 -3.93 -20.47
N GLY A 67 6.09 -5.14 -21.00
CA GLY A 67 5.09 -5.42 -22.03
C GLY A 67 3.66 -5.23 -21.52
N ALA A 68 3.32 -5.84 -20.37
CA ALA A 68 2.00 -5.69 -19.76
C ALA A 68 1.73 -4.25 -19.34
N MET A 69 2.73 -3.57 -18.76
CA MET A 69 2.60 -2.17 -18.34
C MET A 69 2.41 -1.21 -19.52
N SER A 70 3.15 -1.41 -20.62
CA SER A 70 3.01 -0.57 -21.83
C SER A 70 1.63 -0.74 -22.49
N ALA A 71 1.11 -1.97 -22.51
CA ALA A 71 -0.24 -2.25 -23.04
C ALA A 71 -1.35 -1.59 -22.19
N LEU A 72 -1.13 -1.47 -20.89
CA LEU A 72 -2.03 -0.79 -19.97
C LEU A 72 -2.01 0.74 -20.17
N THR A 73 -0.81 1.33 -20.23
CA THR A 73 -0.64 2.79 -20.29
C THR A 73 -1.01 3.39 -21.63
N ALA A 74 -0.92 2.62 -22.71
CA ALA A 74 -1.39 3.04 -24.03
C ALA A 74 -2.91 3.31 -24.09
N LYS A 75 -3.69 2.77 -23.13
CA LYS A 75 -5.17 2.82 -23.15
C LYS A 75 -5.78 3.78 -22.14
N HIS A 76 -4.99 4.32 -21.21
CA HIS A 76 -5.51 5.02 -20.06
C HIS A 76 -4.67 6.26 -19.69
N PRO A 77 -5.31 7.35 -19.22
CA PRO A 77 -4.60 8.53 -18.76
C PRO A 77 -3.86 8.27 -17.45
N LEU A 78 -2.87 9.11 -17.14
CA LEU A 78 -1.99 8.97 -15.97
C LEU A 78 -2.75 8.88 -14.63
N THR A 79 -3.89 9.58 -14.51
CA THR A 79 -4.75 9.54 -13.31
C THR A 79 -5.33 8.15 -13.07
N VAL A 80 -5.83 7.50 -14.13
CA VAL A 80 -6.34 6.13 -14.07
C VAL A 80 -5.20 5.15 -13.82
N ILE A 81 -4.03 5.37 -14.43
CA ILE A 81 -2.84 4.56 -14.19
C ILE A 81 -2.43 4.62 -12.72
N LYS A 82 -2.45 5.80 -12.08
CA LYS A 82 -2.20 5.91 -10.63
C LYS A 82 -3.16 5.02 -9.83
N ASN A 83 -4.47 5.12 -10.09
CA ASN A 83 -5.46 4.33 -9.37
C ASN A 83 -5.23 2.81 -9.55
N ILE A 84 -4.94 2.37 -10.78
CA ILE A 84 -4.64 0.97 -11.06
C ILE A 84 -3.37 0.53 -10.33
N LEU A 85 -2.30 1.32 -10.36
CA LEU A 85 -1.07 1.01 -9.63
C LEU A 85 -1.30 0.96 -8.13
N SER A 86 -2.13 1.85 -7.57
CA SER A 86 -2.51 1.80 -6.15
C SER A 86 -3.28 0.52 -5.79
N LEU A 87 -4.05 -0.05 -6.73
CA LEU A 87 -4.72 -1.34 -6.53
C LEU A 87 -3.71 -2.51 -6.54
N HIS A 88 -2.56 -2.35 -7.19
CA HIS A 88 -1.50 -3.36 -7.23
C HIS A 88 -0.57 -3.34 -6.01
N VAL A 89 -0.81 -2.45 -5.05
CA VAL A 89 -0.04 -2.40 -3.79
C VAL A 89 -0.92 -2.88 -2.66
N LEU A 90 -0.64 -4.09 -2.16
CA LEU A 90 -1.34 -4.71 -1.06
C LEU A 90 -0.78 -4.20 0.27
N LEU A 91 -1.65 -3.94 1.24
CA LEU A 91 -1.30 -3.43 2.57
C LEU A 91 -0.98 -4.54 3.59
N ASP A 92 -0.70 -5.75 3.09
CA ASP A 92 -0.22 -6.88 3.87
C ASP A 92 0.95 -7.53 3.11
N TYR A 93 1.80 -8.22 3.84
CA TYR A 93 2.97 -8.91 3.30
C TYR A 93 2.58 -10.30 2.82
N TYR A 94 2.82 -10.59 1.53
CA TYR A 94 2.62 -11.88 0.89
C TYR A 94 3.90 -12.29 0.17
N ASP A 95 4.57 -13.30 0.70
CA ASP A 95 5.62 -14.02 0.00
C ASP A 95 5.05 -15.22 -0.76
N PRO A 96 5.83 -15.84 -1.68
CA PRO A 96 5.38 -17.02 -2.40
C PRO A 96 4.88 -18.14 -1.48
N GLN A 97 5.49 -18.31 -0.31
CA GLN A 97 5.05 -19.34 0.64
C GLN A 97 3.66 -19.04 1.20
N LYS A 98 3.41 -17.82 1.69
CA LYS A 98 2.12 -17.36 2.22
C LYS A 98 1.04 -17.41 1.14
N LEU A 99 1.38 -17.09 -0.12
CA LEU A 99 0.46 -17.20 -1.25
C LEU A 99 -0.02 -18.64 -1.50
N HIS A 100 0.85 -19.64 -1.32
CA HIS A 100 0.50 -21.08 -1.43
C HIS A 100 -0.04 -21.70 -0.14
N GLN A 101 -0.22 -20.90 0.92
CA GLN A 101 -0.72 -21.35 2.22
C GLN A 101 -1.94 -20.53 2.66
N ILE A 102 -2.66 -19.95 1.70
CA ILE A 102 -3.87 -19.18 1.98
C ILE A 102 -4.93 -20.11 2.58
N SER A 103 -5.31 -19.83 3.82
CA SER A 103 -6.34 -20.58 4.52
C SER A 103 -7.67 -20.51 3.76
N LYS A 104 -8.33 -21.66 3.59
CA LYS A 104 -9.55 -21.83 2.77
C LYS A 104 -9.36 -21.57 1.26
N GLY A 105 -8.12 -21.45 0.79
CA GLY A 105 -7.76 -21.29 -0.62
C GLY A 105 -8.04 -19.92 -1.22
N THR A 106 -8.66 -18.98 -0.49
CA THR A 106 -8.90 -17.63 -0.99
C THR A 106 -8.91 -16.61 0.15
N THR A 107 -8.45 -15.39 -0.12
CA THR A 107 -8.47 -14.28 0.84
C THR A 107 -8.67 -12.94 0.14
N LEU A 108 -9.34 -12.01 0.82
CA LEU A 108 -9.47 -10.63 0.40
C LEU A 108 -8.43 -9.79 1.12
N THR A 109 -7.71 -8.96 0.37
CA THR A 109 -6.69 -8.07 0.92
C THR A 109 -6.94 -6.62 0.52
N THR A 110 -6.64 -5.72 1.45
CA THR A 110 -6.78 -4.27 1.26
C THR A 110 -5.59 -3.74 0.47
N THR A 111 -5.83 -2.77 -0.40
CA THR A 111 -4.79 -2.15 -1.23
C THR A 111 -4.61 -0.67 -0.89
N LEU A 112 -3.53 -0.04 -1.37
CA LEU A 112 -3.36 1.41 -1.27
C LEU A 112 -4.54 2.17 -1.89
N TYR A 113 -5.16 1.63 -2.95
CA TYR A 113 -6.31 2.28 -3.58
C TYR A 113 -7.47 2.50 -2.59
N GLN A 114 -7.68 1.59 -1.64
CA GLN A 114 -8.71 1.75 -0.61
C GLN A 114 -8.46 2.97 0.29
N THR A 115 -7.20 3.32 0.51
CA THR A 115 -6.81 4.45 1.38
C THR A 115 -7.07 5.82 0.77
N THR A 116 -7.38 5.88 -0.53
CA THR A 116 -7.68 7.14 -1.24
C THR A 116 -9.07 7.69 -0.94
N GLY A 117 -9.97 6.86 -0.38
CA GLY A 117 -11.39 7.20 -0.22
C GLY A 117 -12.22 7.11 -1.51
N ASN A 118 -11.59 6.90 -2.67
CA ASN A 118 -12.24 6.80 -3.98
C ASN A 118 -12.65 5.36 -4.36
N ALA A 119 -12.67 4.46 -3.38
CA ALA A 119 -12.91 3.03 -3.56
C ALA A 119 -14.12 2.56 -2.70
N PRO A 120 -15.36 2.87 -3.12
CA PRO A 120 -16.53 2.42 -2.37
C PRO A 120 -16.62 0.89 -2.33
N GLY A 121 -16.92 0.35 -1.14
CA GLY A 121 -17.06 -1.09 -0.92
C GLY A 121 -15.77 -1.86 -1.22
N ASN A 122 -15.87 -2.88 -2.07
CA ASN A 122 -14.77 -3.80 -2.35
C ASN A 122 -13.85 -3.35 -3.52
N LEU A 123 -13.98 -2.11 -3.99
CA LEU A 123 -13.23 -1.63 -5.16
C LEU A 123 -11.72 -1.56 -4.93
N GLY A 124 -11.30 -1.26 -3.70
CA GLY A 124 -9.90 -1.20 -3.30
C GLY A 124 -9.38 -2.49 -2.72
N PHE A 125 -10.07 -3.61 -2.94
CA PHE A 125 -9.67 -4.92 -2.47
C PHE A 125 -9.31 -5.83 -3.64
N VAL A 126 -8.28 -6.64 -3.41
CA VAL A 126 -7.85 -7.70 -4.33
C VAL A 126 -8.21 -9.04 -3.70
N ASN A 127 -8.80 -9.92 -4.49
CA ASN A 127 -8.97 -11.32 -4.14
C ASN A 127 -7.73 -12.10 -4.57
N ILE A 128 -7.17 -12.87 -3.66
CA ILE A 128 -6.06 -13.78 -3.92
C ILE A 128 -6.58 -15.19 -3.69
N THR A 129 -6.40 -16.05 -4.69
CA THR A 129 -6.86 -17.44 -4.65
C THR A 129 -5.70 -18.37 -4.94
N ASP A 130 -5.44 -19.28 -4.01
CA ASP A 130 -4.54 -20.41 -4.22
C ASP A 130 -5.30 -21.49 -4.99
N LEU A 131 -4.87 -21.72 -6.22
CA LEU A 131 -5.47 -22.66 -7.16
C LEU A 131 -4.75 -24.01 -7.10
N GLN A 132 -5.46 -25.06 -7.49
CA GLN A 132 -4.88 -26.38 -7.63
C GLN A 132 -3.69 -26.38 -8.61
N GLY A 133 -2.68 -27.20 -8.31
CA GLY A 133 -1.47 -27.30 -9.13
C GLY A 133 -0.40 -26.26 -8.81
N GLY A 134 -0.44 -25.66 -7.62
CA GLY A 134 0.59 -24.72 -7.15
C GLY A 134 0.56 -23.38 -7.89
N LYS A 135 -0.61 -22.96 -8.35
CA LYS A 135 -0.81 -21.67 -9.03
C LYS A 135 -1.53 -20.73 -8.07
N VAL A 136 -1.18 -19.45 -8.11
CA VAL A 136 -1.90 -18.42 -7.36
C VAL A 136 -2.43 -17.41 -8.35
N ALA A 137 -3.70 -17.03 -8.19
CA ALA A 137 -4.34 -16.06 -9.05
C ALA A 137 -4.89 -14.88 -8.24
N PHE A 138 -4.96 -13.74 -8.91
CA PHE A 138 -5.34 -12.45 -8.37
C PHE A 138 -6.45 -11.86 -9.23
N GLY A 139 -7.35 -11.12 -8.60
CA GLY A 139 -8.45 -10.44 -9.28
C GLY A 139 -9.06 -9.36 -8.40
N SER A 140 -9.97 -8.57 -8.97
CA SER A 140 -10.73 -7.59 -8.18
C SER A 140 -11.67 -8.33 -7.21
N ALA A 141 -11.85 -7.78 -6.01
CA ALA A 141 -12.81 -8.28 -5.03
C ALA A 141 -14.28 -7.91 -5.35
N ILE A 142 -14.54 -7.21 -6.46
CA ILE A 142 -15.90 -6.93 -6.91
C ILE A 142 -16.57 -8.23 -7.39
N PRO A 143 -17.79 -8.56 -6.94
CA PRO A 143 -18.51 -9.75 -7.37
C PRO A 143 -18.60 -9.86 -8.91
N GLY A 144 -18.33 -11.05 -9.44
CA GLY A 144 -18.34 -11.31 -10.89
C GLY A 144 -17.08 -10.86 -11.64
N SER A 145 -16.07 -10.32 -10.93
CA SER A 145 -14.78 -9.98 -11.54
C SER A 145 -14.02 -11.22 -11.98
N LYS A 146 -13.21 -11.05 -13.02
CA LYS A 146 -12.33 -12.10 -13.53
C LYS A 146 -11.14 -12.30 -12.58
N LEU A 147 -10.68 -13.55 -12.55
CA LEU A 147 -9.47 -13.99 -11.87
C LEU A 147 -8.45 -14.37 -12.95
N ASP A 148 -7.97 -13.38 -13.69
CA ASP A 148 -7.18 -13.53 -14.91
C ASP A 148 -5.70 -13.14 -14.75
N SER A 149 -5.31 -12.67 -13.57
CA SER A 149 -3.92 -12.40 -13.23
C SER A 149 -3.34 -13.53 -12.39
N SER A 150 -2.13 -13.99 -12.70
CA SER A 150 -1.50 -15.10 -12.00
C SER A 150 -0.11 -14.74 -11.49
N TYR A 151 0.24 -15.25 -10.30
CA TYR A 151 1.60 -15.21 -9.78
C TYR A 151 2.56 -15.84 -10.79
N THR A 152 3.63 -15.12 -11.11
CA THR A 152 4.65 -15.60 -12.05
C THR A 152 5.95 -15.92 -11.32
N LYS A 153 6.52 -14.93 -10.61
CA LYS A 153 7.78 -15.11 -9.86
C LYS A 153 7.93 -14.09 -8.75
N SER A 154 8.79 -14.42 -7.78
CA SER A 154 9.28 -13.48 -6.77
C SER A 154 10.41 -12.65 -7.37
N VAL A 155 10.33 -11.32 -7.22
CA VAL A 155 11.34 -10.37 -7.72
C VAL A 155 12.29 -9.98 -6.60
N LYS A 156 11.74 -9.56 -5.46
CA LYS A 156 12.51 -9.18 -4.28
C LYS A 156 11.69 -9.43 -3.02
N GLN A 157 12.36 -9.87 -1.97
CA GLN A 157 11.75 -10.07 -0.67
C GLN A 157 12.65 -9.48 0.41
N ILE A 158 12.07 -8.61 1.23
CA ILE A 158 12.63 -8.16 2.50
C ILE A 158 11.61 -8.63 3.55
N PRO A 159 11.91 -9.73 4.27
CA PRO A 159 10.95 -10.37 5.16
C PRO A 159 10.29 -9.36 6.12
N TYR A 160 8.96 -9.48 6.25
CA TYR A 160 8.11 -8.65 7.11
C TYR A 160 8.04 -7.16 6.75
N ASN A 161 8.63 -6.76 5.61
CA ASN A 161 8.72 -5.36 5.19
C ASN A 161 8.13 -5.17 3.78
N ILE A 162 8.85 -5.57 2.73
CA ILE A 162 8.37 -5.47 1.34
C ILE A 162 8.55 -6.79 0.60
N SER A 163 7.46 -7.21 -0.06
CA SER A 163 7.48 -8.31 -1.03
C SER A 163 7.16 -7.75 -2.41
N ILE A 164 7.99 -8.03 -3.42
CA ILE A 164 7.76 -7.65 -4.81
C ILE A 164 7.60 -8.93 -5.61
N ILE A 165 6.42 -9.09 -6.21
CA ILE A 165 6.07 -10.27 -6.98
C ILE A 165 5.53 -9.87 -8.35
N GLU A 166 5.91 -10.61 -9.38
CA GLU A 166 5.39 -10.40 -10.74
C GLU A 166 4.06 -11.13 -10.91
N ILE A 167 3.10 -10.43 -11.50
CA ILE A 167 1.83 -11.01 -11.96
C ILE A 167 1.71 -10.93 -13.49
N SER A 168 0.98 -11.88 -14.07
CA SER A 168 0.92 -12.04 -15.54
C SER A 168 0.07 -10.98 -16.26
N ALA A 169 -0.90 -10.38 -15.57
CA ALA A 169 -1.82 -9.41 -16.15
C ALA A 169 -2.23 -8.32 -15.13
N PRO A 170 -2.54 -7.08 -15.58
CA PRO A 170 -3.03 -6.04 -14.70
C PRO A 170 -4.40 -6.38 -14.12
N ILE A 171 -4.57 -6.19 -12.81
CA ILE A 171 -5.87 -6.29 -12.15
C ILE A 171 -6.62 -4.96 -12.33
N ILE A 172 -7.80 -5.00 -12.93
CA ILE A 172 -8.64 -3.81 -13.14
C ILE A 172 -9.99 -4.05 -12.46
N ALA A 173 -10.26 -3.27 -11.41
CA ALA A 173 -11.56 -3.30 -10.75
C ALA A 173 -12.63 -2.57 -11.58
N PRO A 174 -13.83 -3.14 -11.77
CA PRO A 174 -14.93 -2.45 -12.43
C PRO A 174 -15.21 -1.09 -11.77
N GLY A 175 -15.14 0.02 -12.51
CA GLY A 175 -15.35 1.37 -11.97
C GLY A 175 -14.09 2.14 -11.58
N ILE A 176 -12.90 1.51 -11.57
CA ILE A 176 -11.63 2.22 -11.35
C ILE A 176 -11.29 3.19 -12.51
N LEU A 177 -11.79 2.90 -13.70
CA LEU A 177 -11.61 3.70 -14.91
C LEU A 177 -12.42 5.01 -14.88
N THR A 178 -13.47 5.06 -14.07
CA THR A 178 -14.38 6.21 -13.93
C THR A 178 -14.21 6.92 -12.58
N ALA A 179 -13.26 6.47 -11.75
CA ALA A 179 -13.05 7.05 -10.43
C ALA A 179 -12.54 8.50 -10.55
N PRO A 180 -13.07 9.43 -9.73
CA PRO A 180 -12.56 10.79 -9.68
C PRO A 180 -11.07 10.81 -9.34
N ALA A 181 -10.35 11.82 -9.82
CA ALA A 181 -8.96 12.01 -9.41
C ALA A 181 -8.87 12.16 -7.88
N PRO A 182 -7.84 11.60 -7.22
CA PRO A 182 -7.68 11.73 -5.78
C PRO A 182 -7.56 13.20 -5.40
N SER A 183 -8.55 13.69 -4.66
CA SER A 183 -8.67 15.09 -4.25
C SER A 183 -7.73 15.41 -3.09
N HIS A 184 -6.42 15.33 -3.30
CA HIS A 184 -5.44 15.84 -2.32
C HIS A 184 -5.45 17.37 -2.21
N CYS A 185 -6.23 18.07 -3.05
CA CYS A 185 -6.55 19.49 -2.88
C CYS A 185 -7.81 19.72 -2.02
N SER A 186 -8.41 18.69 -1.42
CA SER A 186 -9.59 18.88 -0.58
C SER A 186 -9.23 19.41 0.82
N GLU A 187 -8.12 19.01 1.42
CA GLU A 187 -7.81 19.42 2.80
C GLU A 187 -7.55 20.93 2.90
N VAL A 188 -6.72 21.46 1.99
CA VAL A 188 -6.36 22.88 1.96
C VAL A 188 -7.55 23.73 1.56
N LEU A 189 -8.33 23.36 0.52
CA LEU A 189 -9.55 24.10 0.18
C LEU A 189 -10.60 23.98 1.28
N ARG A 190 -10.80 22.82 1.90
CA ARG A 190 -11.76 22.66 3.00
C ARG A 190 -11.36 23.51 4.20
N ASN A 191 -10.07 23.56 4.54
CA ASN A 191 -9.55 24.40 5.62
C ASN A 191 -9.62 25.90 5.27
N ILE A 192 -9.36 26.28 4.03
CA ILE A 192 -9.54 27.67 3.57
C ILE A 192 -11.03 28.03 3.61
N MET A 193 -11.92 27.18 3.10
CA MET A 193 -13.36 27.43 3.04
C MET A 193 -13.98 27.46 4.44
N LEU A 194 -13.64 26.53 5.33
CA LEU A 194 -14.07 26.58 6.73
C LEU A 194 -13.53 27.84 7.42
N LYS A 195 -12.29 28.27 7.12
CA LYS A 195 -11.70 29.49 7.70
C LYS A 195 -12.40 30.74 7.21
N THR A 196 -12.71 30.82 5.92
CA THR A 196 -13.47 31.91 5.32
C THR A 196 -14.88 31.99 5.90
N VAL A 197 -15.61 30.87 5.96
CA VAL A 197 -16.97 30.81 6.52
C VAL A 197 -16.98 31.16 8.02
N LEU A 198 -16.01 30.68 8.79
CA LEU A 198 -15.89 31.03 10.21
C LEU A 198 -15.53 32.50 10.42
N CYS A 199 -14.69 33.10 9.57
CA CYS A 199 -14.41 34.54 9.61
C CYS A 199 -15.64 35.39 9.26
N GLU A 200 -16.48 34.95 8.32
CA GLU A 200 -17.71 35.66 7.93
C GLU A 200 -18.77 35.61 9.03
N ILE A 201 -18.89 34.49 9.77
CA ILE A 201 -19.90 34.33 10.82
C ILE A 201 -19.48 35.02 12.12
N PHE A 202 -18.19 34.99 12.49
CA PHE A 202 -17.74 35.38 13.84
C PHE A 202 -16.83 36.61 13.88
N GLY A 203 -16.45 37.20 12.74
CA GLY A 203 -15.56 38.36 12.69
C GLY A 203 -14.12 38.06 13.14
N HIS A 204 -13.28 39.10 13.13
CA HIS A 204 -11.81 39.01 13.15
C HIS A 204 -11.18 38.53 14.48
N GLU A 205 -11.98 38.10 15.46
CA GLU A 205 -11.54 37.92 16.85
C GLU A 205 -11.22 36.47 17.25
N PHE A 206 -11.38 35.49 16.34
CA PHE A 206 -11.22 34.06 16.68
C PHE A 206 -10.23 33.27 15.81
N SER A 207 -9.13 33.89 15.39
CA SER A 207 -8.01 33.15 14.77
C SER A 207 -7.40 32.07 15.70
N GLY A 208 -7.66 32.11 17.01
CA GLY A 208 -7.14 31.16 18.00
C GLY A 208 -7.95 29.88 18.22
N ILE A 209 -9.26 29.85 17.88
CA ILE A 209 -10.12 28.67 18.12
C ILE A 209 -9.90 27.57 17.07
N TYR A 210 -9.41 27.96 15.89
CA TYR A 210 -9.14 27.03 14.79
C TYR A 210 -8.16 25.92 15.16
N GLN A 211 -7.26 26.19 16.10
CA GLN A 211 -6.26 25.23 16.55
C GLN A 211 -6.83 24.15 17.49
N VAL A 212 -8.02 24.37 18.06
CA VAL A 212 -8.68 23.41 18.98
C VAL A 212 -9.53 22.40 18.21
N PHE A 213 -10.16 22.80 17.11
CA PHE A 213 -11.09 21.93 16.35
C PHE A 213 -10.40 20.94 15.40
N VAL A 214 -9.12 21.14 15.08
CA VAL A 214 -8.37 20.28 14.14
C VAL A 214 -7.63 19.13 14.87
N VAL A 215 -7.61 19.12 16.21
CA VAL A 215 -6.87 18.13 17.01
C VAL A 215 -7.81 17.26 17.87
N SER A 216 -9.07 17.07 17.47
CA SER A 216 -10.02 16.12 18.09
C SER A 216 -10.60 15.15 17.08
#